data_AF-A0AAX0ITY0-F1
#
_entry.id   AF-A0AAX0ITY0-F1
#
_cell.length_a   1.000
_cell.length_b   1.000
_cell.length_c   1.000
_cell.angle_alpha   90.00
_cell.angle_beta   90.00
_cell.angle_gamma   90.00
#
_symmetry.space_group_name_H-M   'P 1'
#
loop_
_entity.id
_entity.type
_entity.pdbx_description
1 polymer ?
#
loop_
_entity_poly.entity_id
_entity_poly.type
_entity_poly.pdbx_seq_one_letter_code
_entity_poly.pdbx_strand_id
1 'polypeptide(L)'
;MVEKFKALIEDYKVTRNENEDFVWWYVQRVAPFNLRYVIAAVLVLCMAAIYFNIKYALTTVLVLWVIAATITIAEWVYRKRKQK
;
A
#
# COMPACT_ATOMS: atom_id res chain seq x y z
N MET A 1 1.34 17.13 -18.23
CA MET A 1 0.64 16.78 -16.96
C MET A 1 -0.84 17.11 -17.05
N VAL A 2 -1.20 18.38 -17.31
CA VAL A 2 -2.61 18.82 -17.42
C VAL A 2 -3.37 18.11 -18.55
N GLU A 3 -2.78 17.97 -19.74
CA GLU A 3 -3.42 17.28 -20.88
C GLU A 3 -3.66 15.80 -20.63
N LYS A 4 -2.67 15.09 -20.03
CA LYS A 4 -2.83 13.69 -19.63
C LYS A 4 -3.96 13.51 -18.62
N PHE A 5 -4.10 14.44 -17.67
CA PHE A 5 -5.18 14.41 -16.70
C PHE A 5 -6.55 14.68 -17.35
N LYS A 6 -6.64 15.65 -18.27
CA LYS A 6 -7.86 15.91 -19.04
C LYS A 6 -8.31 14.69 -19.84
N ALA A 7 -7.38 14.04 -20.55
CA ALA A 7 -7.65 12.81 -21.30
C ALA A 7 -8.17 11.69 -20.37
N LEU A 8 -7.59 11.55 -19.17
CA LEU A 8 -8.05 10.59 -18.16
C LEU A 8 -9.48 10.85 -17.68
N ILE A 9 -9.84 12.12 -17.51
CA ILE A 9 -11.17 12.51 -17.04
C ILE A 9 -12.22 12.32 -18.15
N GLU A 10 -11.88 12.59 -19.41
CA GLU A 10 -12.75 12.30 -20.54
C GLU A 10 -12.97 10.79 -20.69
N ASP A 11 -11.90 10.01 -20.63
CA ASP A 11 -11.98 8.54 -20.68
C ASP A 11 -12.82 7.98 -19.54
N TYR A 12 -12.64 8.48 -18.31
CA TYR A 12 -13.48 8.13 -17.16
C TYR A 12 -14.95 8.46 -17.41
N LYS A 13 -15.30 9.65 -17.93
CA LYS A 13 -16.70 10.02 -18.15
C LYS A 13 -17.42 9.09 -19.14
N VAL A 14 -16.69 8.54 -20.10
CA VAL A 14 -17.22 7.65 -21.14
C VAL A 14 -17.28 6.20 -20.66
N THR A 15 -16.26 5.75 -19.92
CA THR A 15 -16.09 4.32 -19.60
C THR A 15 -16.49 3.93 -18.18
N ARG A 16 -16.80 4.90 -17.31
CA ARG A 16 -17.28 4.62 -15.95
C ARG A 16 -18.62 3.90 -15.98
N ASN A 17 -18.81 3.05 -14.98
CA ASN A 17 -20.14 2.55 -14.64
C ASN A 17 -20.92 3.60 -13.82
N GLU A 18 -22.26 3.52 -13.77
CA GLU A 18 -23.11 4.55 -13.13
C GLU A 18 -22.76 4.82 -11.65
N ASN A 19 -22.31 3.78 -10.93
CA ASN A 19 -21.96 3.87 -9.50
C ASN A 19 -20.44 3.74 -9.25
N GLU A 20 -19.60 3.81 -10.29
CA GLU A 20 -18.16 3.65 -10.16
C GLU A 20 -17.48 5.00 -9.91
N ASP A 21 -16.72 5.09 -8.83
CA ASP A 21 -16.01 6.31 -8.45
C ASP A 21 -14.68 6.46 -9.21
N PHE A 22 -14.23 7.69 -9.46
CA PHE A 22 -13.04 7.97 -10.30
C PHE A 22 -11.78 7.26 -9.78
N VAL A 23 -11.61 7.25 -8.46
CA VAL A 23 -10.46 6.60 -7.81
C VAL A 23 -10.49 5.09 -8.08
N TRP A 24 -11.65 4.46 -7.97
CA TRP A 24 -11.78 3.03 -8.20
C TRP A 24 -11.56 2.66 -9.66
N TRP A 25 -12.16 3.44 -10.57
CA TRP A 25 -11.95 3.30 -12.00
C TRP A 25 -10.46 3.41 -12.37
N TYR A 26 -9.77 4.42 -11.82
CA TYR A 26 -8.34 4.66 -12.03
C TYR A 26 -7.49 3.49 -11.54
N VAL A 27 -7.77 3.00 -10.32
CA VAL A 27 -7.02 1.89 -9.71
C VAL A 27 -7.15 0.62 -10.53
N GLN A 28 -8.34 0.31 -11.03
CA GLN A 28 -8.58 -0.92 -11.78
C GLN A 28 -8.03 -0.89 -13.21
N ARG A 29 -8.01 0.27 -13.87
CA ARG A 29 -7.72 0.36 -15.31
C ARG A 29 -6.39 1.02 -15.63
N VAL A 30 -5.98 2.04 -14.88
CA VAL A 30 -4.84 2.89 -15.25
C VAL A 30 -3.64 2.73 -14.30
N ALA A 31 -3.90 2.49 -13.00
CA ALA A 31 -2.83 2.43 -12.01
C ALA A 31 -1.83 1.30 -12.31
N PRO A 32 -0.52 1.53 -12.07
CA PRO A 32 0.51 0.50 -12.25
C PRO A 32 0.32 -0.63 -11.23
N PHE A 33 0.73 -1.86 -11.61
CA PHE A 33 0.55 -3.06 -10.79
C PHE A 33 1.03 -2.89 -9.34
N ASN A 34 2.20 -2.26 -9.13
CA ASN A 34 2.75 -2.02 -7.81
C ASN A 34 1.80 -1.19 -6.92
N LEU A 35 1.16 -0.17 -7.47
CA LEU A 35 0.22 0.67 -6.72
C LEU A 35 -1.05 -0.10 -6.34
N ARG A 36 -1.53 -0.99 -7.21
CA ARG A 36 -2.69 -1.85 -6.92
C ARG A 36 -2.43 -2.77 -5.73
N TYR A 37 -1.24 -3.37 -5.66
CA TYR A 37 -0.85 -4.23 -4.52
C TYR A 37 -0.73 -3.45 -3.22
N VAL A 38 -0.19 -2.23 -3.25
CA VAL A 38 -0.12 -1.36 -2.07
C VAL A 38 -1.52 -1.03 -1.57
N ILE A 39 -2.45 -0.64 -2.46
CA ILE A 39 -3.84 -0.34 -2.09
C ILE A 39 -4.53 -1.59 -1.52
N ALA A 40 -4.35 -2.75 -2.15
CA ALA A 40 -4.90 -4.01 -1.65
C ALA A 40 -4.37 -4.36 -0.25
N ALA A 41 -3.06 -4.22 -0.02
CA ALA A 41 -2.46 -4.45 1.29
C ALA A 41 -3.01 -3.50 2.35
N VAL A 42 -3.17 -2.21 2.03
CA VAL A 42 -3.77 -1.22 2.93
C VAL A 42 -5.21 -1.57 3.27
N LEU A 43 -6.03 -1.96 2.29
CA LEU A 43 -7.42 -2.37 2.54
C LEU A 43 -7.51 -3.60 3.45
N VAL A 44 -6.64 -4.60 3.24
CA VAL A 44 -6.55 -5.78 4.11
C VAL A 44 -6.14 -5.39 5.53
N LEU A 45 -5.15 -4.50 5.68
CA LEU A 45 -4.74 -3.99 6.99
C LEU A 45 -5.84 -3.17 7.67
N CYS A 46 -6.61 -2.38 6.92
CA CYS A 46 -7.77 -1.66 7.44
C CYS A 46 -8.88 -2.62 7.91
N MET A 47 -9.20 -3.66 7.13
CA MET A 47 -10.15 -4.69 7.54
C MET A 47 -9.66 -5.43 8.79
N ALA A 48 -8.37 -5.78 8.84
CA ALA A 48 -7.75 -6.37 10.02
C ALA A 48 -7.81 -5.42 11.23
N ALA A 49 -7.64 -4.11 11.02
CA ALA A 49 -7.76 -3.10 12.07
C ALA A 49 -9.18 -2.94 12.61
N ILE A 50 -10.19 -3.05 11.75
CA ILE A 50 -11.59 -3.05 12.19
C ILE A 50 -11.89 -4.35 12.95
N TYR A 51 -11.46 -5.50 12.41
CA TYR A 51 -11.74 -6.83 12.97
C TYR A 51 -11.04 -7.09 14.30
N PHE A 52 -9.75 -6.78 14.40
CA PHE A 52 -8.96 -6.97 15.62
C PHE A 52 -9.08 -5.81 16.60
N ASN A 53 -9.86 -4.76 16.31
CA ASN A 53 -9.89 -3.46 17.01
C ASN A 53 -8.60 -2.64 16.72
N ILE A 54 -8.73 -1.35 16.40
CA ILE A 54 -7.66 -0.45 15.91
C ILE A 54 -6.39 -0.51 16.78
N LYS A 55 -6.56 -0.72 18.09
CA LYS A 55 -5.45 -0.88 19.04
C LYS A 55 -4.55 -2.07 18.69
N TYR A 56 -5.12 -3.21 18.28
CA TYR A 56 -4.36 -4.41 17.97
C TYR A 56 -3.71 -4.39 16.58
N ALA A 57 -4.29 -3.67 15.61
CA ALA A 57 -3.63 -3.50 14.30
C ALA A 57 -2.45 -2.52 14.36
N LEU A 58 -2.56 -1.44 15.15
CA LEU A 58 -1.43 -0.55 15.37
C LEU A 58 -0.29 -1.28 16.11
N THR A 59 -0.62 -2.13 17.10
CA THR A 59 0.42 -2.91 17.79
C THR A 59 1.04 -3.97 16.89
N THR A 60 0.30 -4.65 16.01
CA THR A 60 0.92 -5.62 15.08
C THR A 60 1.86 -4.95 14.07
N VAL A 61 1.49 -3.78 13.53
CA VAL A 61 2.38 -2.98 12.67
C VAL A 61 3.65 -2.58 13.42
N LEU A 62 3.51 -2.14 14.67
CA LEU A 62 4.64 -1.73 15.51
C LEU A 62 5.56 -2.92 15.84
N VAL A 63 4.99 -4.08 16.17
CA VAL A 63 5.73 -5.33 16.40
C VAL A 63 6.50 -5.76 15.16
N LEU A 64 5.88 -5.73 13.97
CA LEU A 64 6.57 -6.05 12.72
C LEU A 64 7.74 -5.09 12.45
N TRP A 65 7.57 -3.80 12.76
CA TRP A 65 8.64 -2.80 12.66
C TRP A 65 9.80 -3.09 13.60
N VAL A 66 9.51 -3.48 14.86
CA VAL A 66 10.53 -3.87 15.85
C VAL A 66 11.29 -5.13 15.38
N ILE A 67 10.59 -6.10 14.81
CA ILE A 67 11.22 -7.31 14.24
C ILE A 67 12.14 -6.93 13.07
N ALA A 68 11.69 -6.09 12.14
CA ALA A 68 12.52 -5.65 11.02
C ALA A 68 13.77 -4.89 11.47
N ALA A 69 13.64 -4.01 12.47
CA ALA A 69 14.75 -3.28 13.06
C ALA A 69 15.77 -4.21 13.73
N THR A 70 15.30 -5.20 14.51
CA THR A 70 16.18 -6.16 15.18
C THR A 70 16.93 -7.04 14.18
N ILE A 71 16.28 -7.49 13.11
CA ILE A 71 16.95 -8.22 12.00
C ILE A 71 18.04 -7.36 11.35
N THR A 72 17.73 -6.10 11.05
CA THR A 72 18.68 -5.17 10.42
C THR A 72 19.93 -4.95 11.29
N ILE A 73 19.72 -4.78 12.60
CA ILE A 73 20.83 -4.63 13.56
C ILE A 73 21.65 -5.92 13.65
N ALA A 74 20.98 -7.08 13.76
CA ALA A 74 21.66 -8.37 13.82
C ALA A 74 22.52 -8.62 12.57
N GLU A 75 21.99 -8.34 11.38
CA GLU A 75 22.76 -8.41 10.14
C GLU A 75 23.95 -7.44 10.13
N TRP A 76 23.75 -6.20 10.59
CA TRP A 76 24.82 -5.22 10.64
C TRP A 76 25.96 -5.68 11.57
N VAL A 77 25.62 -6.19 12.75
CA VAL A 77 26.59 -6.77 13.69
C VAL A 77 27.29 -7.98 13.07
N TYR A 78 26.55 -8.88 12.42
CA TYR A 78 27.11 -10.04 11.74
C TYR A 78 28.11 -9.64 10.65
N ARG A 79 27.76 -8.67 9.80
CA ARG A 79 28.66 -8.13 8.76
C ARG A 79 29.93 -7.50 9.35
N LYS A 80 29.80 -6.71 10.42
CA LYS A 80 30.93 -6.11 11.15
C LYS A 80 31.87 -7.16 11.75
N ARG A 81 31.35 -8.26 12.28
CA ARG A 81 32.16 -9.36 12.84
C ARG A 81 32.89 -10.17 11.78
N LYS A 82 32.28 -10.35 10.60
CA LYS A 82 32.89 -11.11 9.49
C LYS A 82 34.00 -10.33 8.74
N GLN A 83 34.02 -9.01 8.87
CA GLN A 83 35.08 -8.15 8.32
C GLN A 83 36.30 -7.99 9.25
N LYS A 84 36.31 -8.64 10.42
CA LYS A 84 37.43 -8.69 11.36
C LYS A 84 38.08 -10.06 11.30
#